data_AF-A0A2T7DDG8-F1
#
_entry.id   AF-A0A2T7DDG8-F1
#
_cell.length_a   1.000
_cell.length_b   1.000
_cell.length_c   1.000
_cell.angle_alpha   90.00
_cell.angle_beta   90.00
_cell.angle_gamma   90.00
#
_symmetry.space_group_name_H-M   'P 1'
#
loop_
_entity.id
_entity.type
_entity.pdbx_description
1 polymer ?
#
loop_
_entity_poly.entity_id
_entity_poly.type
_entity_poly.pdbx_seq_one_letter_code
_entity_poly.pdbx_strand_id
1 'polypeptide(L)'
;MDGGGSGAAPYAARTAEEVFRDYRARRAGMIKALTTDVDKFFKLCDPEKENLCLYGYPNETWEVTLPAEEVPPEIPEPALGINFARDGMNEKDWLALVAVHSDSWLLSVAFYFGARFGFDKEARRRLFSMINNMPTIFEVVTGSAKKQTKEKTLNSSSKSNKPSSKVQSRAESRSKAKVPKDEEESGDDDGDEEAEEHDNTLCGTCGTNDGKDQFWICCDNCEKWYHGKCVKITPARAEHIKQYKCPDCTNKRARA
;
A
#
# COMPACT_ATOMS: atom_id res chain seq x y z
N MET A 1 42.23 -2.60 -38.71
CA MET A 1 41.83 -2.60 -37.29
C MET A 1 40.47 -1.94 -37.24
N ASP A 2 39.39 -2.71 -37.34
CA ASP A 2 38.10 -2.19 -37.77
C ASP A 2 37.04 -2.60 -36.74
N GLY A 3 37.13 -1.96 -35.58
CA GLY A 3 36.19 -2.14 -34.47
C GLY A 3 34.86 -1.48 -34.79
N GLY A 4 34.03 -2.13 -35.60
CA GLY A 4 32.65 -1.73 -35.89
C GLY A 4 31.76 -1.85 -34.65
N GLY A 5 31.91 -0.92 -33.71
CA GLY A 5 31.11 -0.87 -32.48
C GLY A 5 29.64 -0.66 -32.80
N SER A 6 28.84 -1.72 -32.70
CA SER A 6 27.39 -1.70 -32.85
C SER A 6 26.76 -1.00 -31.66
N GLY A 7 26.80 0.34 -31.67
CA GLY A 7 26.13 1.17 -30.67
C GLY A 7 24.65 0.83 -30.62
N ALA A 8 24.18 0.36 -29.47
CA ALA A 8 22.77 0.08 -29.24
C ALA A 8 21.96 1.35 -29.58
N ALA A 9 20.90 1.18 -30.38
CA ALA A 9 20.05 2.30 -30.77
C ALA A 9 19.55 3.01 -29.49
N PRO A 10 19.59 4.35 -29.42
CA PRO A 10 19.14 5.06 -28.23
C PRO A 10 17.69 4.68 -27.96
N TYR A 11 17.41 4.11 -26.77
CA TYR A 11 16.07 3.71 -26.38
C TYR A 11 15.13 4.89 -26.58
N ALA A 12 14.22 4.78 -27.56
CA ALA A 12 13.30 5.86 -27.90
C ALA A 12 12.55 6.29 -26.63
N ALA A 13 12.56 7.60 -26.34
CA ALA A 13 12.07 8.14 -25.07
C ALA A 13 10.58 7.84 -24.88
N ARG A 14 10.28 6.76 -24.14
CA ARG A 14 8.92 6.30 -23.87
C ARG A 14 8.26 7.18 -22.82
N THR A 15 6.94 7.34 -22.88
CA THR A 15 6.21 8.15 -21.89
C THR A 15 5.80 7.34 -20.66
N ALA A 16 5.34 8.03 -19.61
CA ALA A 16 4.77 7.39 -18.42
C ALA A 16 3.58 6.48 -18.75
N GLU A 17 2.77 6.83 -19.76
CA GLU A 17 1.66 6.01 -20.26
C GLU A 17 2.13 4.70 -20.90
N GLU A 18 3.30 4.71 -21.52
CA GLU A 18 3.86 3.52 -22.19
C GLU A 18 4.49 2.54 -21.20
N VAL A 19 5.20 3.05 -20.19
CA VAL A 19 5.66 2.25 -19.06
C VAL A 19 4.46 1.73 -18.25
N PHE A 20 3.40 2.53 -18.11
CA PHE A 20 2.15 2.07 -17.48
C PHE A 20 1.38 1.04 -18.32
N ARG A 21 1.48 1.08 -19.66
CA ARG A 21 0.95 0.06 -20.57
C ARG A 21 1.70 -1.27 -20.39
N ASP A 22 3.03 -1.23 -20.30
CA ASP A 22 3.87 -2.39 -19.99
C ASP A 22 3.53 -2.99 -18.61
N TYR A 23 3.53 -2.16 -17.55
CA TYR A 23 3.11 -2.54 -16.19
C TYR A 23 1.73 -3.22 -16.18
N ARG A 24 0.71 -2.64 -16.81
CA ARG A 24 -0.64 -3.20 -16.85
C ARG A 24 -0.69 -4.57 -17.52
N ALA A 25 0.04 -4.75 -18.63
CA ALA A 25 0.05 -6.02 -19.35
C ALA A 25 0.73 -7.14 -18.54
N ARG A 26 1.90 -6.86 -17.94
CA ARG A 26 2.57 -7.80 -17.04
C ARG A 26 1.69 -8.16 -15.83
N ARG A 27 1.06 -7.16 -15.21
CA ARG A 27 0.09 -7.32 -14.11
C ARG A 27 -1.11 -8.17 -14.51
N ALA A 28 -1.62 -8.04 -15.75
CA ALA A 28 -2.70 -8.87 -16.26
C ALA A 28 -2.29 -10.35 -16.37
N GLY A 29 -1.08 -10.62 -16.88
CA GLY A 29 -0.50 -11.97 -16.92
C GLY A 29 -0.37 -12.59 -15.52
N MET A 30 0.20 -11.86 -14.56
CA MET A 30 0.38 -12.36 -13.19
C MET A 30 -0.95 -12.57 -12.45
N ILE A 31 -1.95 -11.68 -12.64
CA ILE A 31 -3.32 -11.92 -12.14
C ILE A 31 -3.91 -13.17 -12.78
N LYS A 32 -3.68 -13.42 -14.07
CA LYS A 32 -4.17 -14.63 -14.74
C LYS A 32 -3.56 -15.89 -14.12
N ALA A 33 -2.25 -15.88 -13.82
CA ALA A 33 -1.57 -16.98 -13.11
C ALA A 33 -2.20 -17.24 -11.73
N LEU A 34 -2.40 -16.19 -10.93
CA LEU A 34 -2.83 -16.27 -9.53
C LEU A 34 -4.37 -16.34 -9.36
N THR A 35 -5.15 -16.42 -10.44
CA THR A 35 -6.62 -16.52 -10.38
C THR A 35 -7.23 -17.47 -11.42
N THR A 36 -7.02 -17.19 -12.71
CA THR A 36 -7.72 -17.87 -13.82
C THR A 36 -7.07 -19.20 -14.16
N ASP A 37 -5.74 -19.24 -14.09
CA ASP A 37 -4.92 -20.40 -14.42
C ASP A 37 -4.30 -21.03 -13.16
N VAL A 38 -4.89 -20.80 -11.97
CA VAL A 38 -4.26 -21.13 -10.67
C VAL A 38 -3.91 -22.61 -10.53
N ASP A 39 -4.78 -23.51 -11.01
CA ASP A 39 -4.52 -24.96 -11.09
C ASP A 39 -3.30 -25.35 -11.93
N LYS A 40 -2.92 -24.51 -12.91
CA LYS A 40 -1.73 -24.69 -13.75
C LYS A 40 -0.51 -24.07 -13.08
N PHE A 41 -0.66 -22.88 -12.50
CA PHE A 41 0.39 -22.18 -11.77
C PHE A 41 0.91 -23.01 -10.58
N PHE A 42 0.01 -23.51 -9.73
CA PHE A 42 0.33 -24.37 -8.57
C PHE A 42 1.13 -25.62 -8.98
N LYS A 43 0.74 -26.28 -10.08
CA LYS A 43 1.40 -27.48 -10.62
C LYS A 43 2.76 -27.23 -11.26
N LEU A 44 3.04 -26.00 -11.72
CA LEU A 44 4.36 -25.63 -12.23
C LEU A 44 5.35 -25.32 -11.11
N CYS A 45 4.86 -24.68 -10.03
CA CYS A 45 5.61 -24.34 -8.82
C CYS A 45 5.91 -25.57 -7.95
N ASP A 46 6.67 -26.51 -8.49
CA ASP A 46 7.02 -27.79 -7.89
C ASP A 46 8.17 -27.65 -6.87
N PRO A 47 7.98 -27.98 -5.57
CA PRO A 47 9.01 -27.80 -4.53
C PRO A 47 10.26 -28.66 -4.73
N GLU A 48 10.16 -29.78 -5.47
CA GLU A 48 11.27 -30.68 -5.78
C GLU A 48 12.18 -30.15 -6.92
N LYS A 49 11.87 -28.97 -7.48
CA LYS A 49 12.70 -28.29 -8.47
C LYS A 49 13.57 -27.21 -7.83
N GLU A 50 14.58 -26.81 -8.57
CA GLU A 50 15.37 -25.59 -8.32
C GLU A 50 14.49 -24.35 -8.13
N ASN A 51 15.09 -23.27 -7.62
CA ASN A 51 14.38 -22.08 -7.17
C ASN A 51 13.60 -21.40 -8.32
N LEU A 52 12.27 -21.52 -8.33
CA LEU A 52 11.43 -20.96 -9.39
C LEU A 52 10.99 -19.52 -9.11
N CYS A 53 10.74 -18.80 -10.19
CA CYS A 53 10.26 -17.42 -10.26
C CYS A 53 8.91 -17.36 -11.01
N LEU A 54 8.09 -16.32 -10.77
CA LEU A 54 6.90 -15.99 -11.58
C LEU A 54 7.16 -14.71 -12.38
N TYR A 55 7.07 -14.79 -13.70
CA TYR A 55 7.22 -13.64 -14.61
C TYR A 55 5.89 -13.23 -15.24
N GLY A 56 5.69 -11.91 -15.38
CA GLY A 56 4.63 -11.31 -16.19
C GLY A 56 5.22 -10.61 -17.42
N TYR A 57 4.59 -10.78 -18.59
CA TYR A 57 5.10 -10.27 -19.87
C TYR A 57 4.20 -9.17 -20.50
N PRO A 58 4.74 -8.29 -21.36
CA PRO A 58 3.99 -7.17 -21.96
C PRO A 58 2.90 -7.55 -22.97
N ASN A 59 2.75 -8.85 -23.26
CA ASN A 59 1.74 -9.47 -24.10
C ASN A 59 0.59 -10.12 -23.28
N GLU A 60 0.51 -9.82 -21.98
CA GLU A 60 -0.47 -10.37 -21.02
C GLU A 60 -0.32 -11.88 -20.73
N THR A 61 0.81 -12.51 -21.08
CA THR A 61 1.15 -13.88 -20.65
C THR A 61 2.00 -13.90 -19.38
N TRP A 62 2.11 -15.08 -18.78
CA TRP A 62 2.91 -15.37 -17.59
C TRP A 62 3.69 -16.66 -17.77
N GLU A 63 4.78 -16.80 -17.02
CA GLU A 63 5.62 -18.00 -17.01
C GLU A 63 6.14 -18.31 -15.60
N VAL A 64 6.39 -19.59 -15.33
CA VAL A 64 7.11 -20.05 -14.14
C VAL A 64 8.37 -20.75 -14.63
N THR A 65 9.53 -20.18 -14.33
CA THR A 65 10.84 -20.60 -14.83
C THR A 65 11.94 -20.20 -13.82
N LEU A 66 13.19 -20.54 -14.11
CA LEU A 66 14.38 -20.18 -13.33
C LEU A 66 14.69 -18.67 -13.45
N PRO A 67 15.47 -18.08 -12.52
CA PRO A 67 16.02 -16.74 -12.69
C PRO A 67 16.87 -16.61 -13.96
N ALA A 68 17.01 -15.40 -14.49
CA ALA A 68 17.83 -15.16 -15.68
C ALA A 68 19.31 -15.53 -15.45
N GLU A 69 19.91 -16.24 -16.41
CA GLU A 69 21.35 -16.60 -16.39
C GLU A 69 22.28 -15.42 -16.73
N GLU A 70 21.75 -14.35 -17.33
CA GLU A 70 22.54 -13.18 -17.75
C GLU A 70 22.91 -12.28 -16.56
N VAL A 71 24.19 -11.88 -16.50
CA VAL A 71 24.73 -11.06 -15.41
C VAL A 71 25.38 -9.77 -15.96
N PRO A 72 24.84 -8.57 -15.66
CA PRO A 72 23.56 -8.31 -14.99
C PRO A 72 22.35 -8.59 -15.93
N PRO A 73 21.17 -8.94 -15.38
CA PRO A 73 19.95 -9.17 -16.16
C PRO A 73 19.39 -7.87 -16.78
N GLU A 74 18.62 -7.97 -17.88
CA GLU A 74 18.10 -6.79 -18.59
C GLU A 74 17.07 -5.99 -17.76
N ILE A 75 16.39 -6.63 -16.81
CA ILE A 75 15.38 -6.06 -15.90
C ILE A 75 15.61 -6.56 -14.46
N PRO A 76 15.01 -5.92 -13.43
CA PRO A 76 14.99 -6.50 -12.08
C PRO A 76 14.36 -7.90 -12.05
N GLU A 77 14.95 -8.81 -11.28
CA GLU A 77 14.41 -10.16 -11.09
C GLU A 77 13.24 -10.19 -10.08
N PRO A 78 12.27 -11.11 -10.23
CA PRO A 78 11.20 -11.33 -9.27
C PRO A 78 11.69 -12.13 -8.05
N ALA A 79 10.79 -12.41 -7.10
CA ALA A 79 11.13 -13.25 -5.95
C ALA A 79 11.48 -14.69 -6.36
N LEU A 80 12.59 -15.17 -5.81
CA LEU A 80 13.21 -16.45 -6.13
C LEU A 80 12.78 -17.54 -5.15
N GLY A 81 12.48 -18.74 -5.65
CA GLY A 81 12.14 -19.90 -4.81
C GLY A 81 10.68 -19.95 -4.34
N ILE A 82 9.75 -19.35 -5.10
CA ILE A 82 8.32 -19.30 -4.72
C ILE A 82 7.68 -20.68 -4.56
N ASN A 83 8.28 -21.71 -5.17
CA ASN A 83 7.88 -23.10 -5.07
C ASN A 83 8.08 -23.71 -3.68
N PHE A 84 9.14 -23.35 -2.94
CA PHE A 84 9.45 -24.00 -1.65
C PHE A 84 8.39 -23.78 -0.57
N ALA A 85 7.77 -22.60 -0.54
CA ALA A 85 6.73 -22.28 0.45
C ALA A 85 5.38 -22.96 0.16
N ARG A 86 5.15 -23.47 -1.06
CA ARG A 86 3.82 -23.88 -1.56
C ARG A 86 3.12 -24.89 -0.66
N ASP A 87 3.83 -25.95 -0.25
CA ASP A 87 3.27 -27.05 0.53
C ASP A 87 3.47 -26.87 2.05
N GLY A 88 4.18 -25.81 2.46
CA GLY A 88 4.45 -25.48 3.87
C GLY A 88 3.41 -24.57 4.53
N MET A 89 2.44 -24.05 3.78
CA MET A 89 1.44 -23.08 4.27
C MET A 89 0.07 -23.29 3.57
N ASN A 90 -0.95 -22.51 3.93
CA ASN A 90 -2.22 -22.56 3.22
C ASN A 90 -2.06 -22.04 1.79
N GLU A 91 -2.68 -22.69 0.81
CA GLU A 91 -2.67 -22.27 -0.61
C GLU A 91 -3.03 -20.79 -0.79
N LYS A 92 -4.02 -20.27 -0.04
CA LYS A 92 -4.43 -18.86 -0.13
C LYS A 92 -3.39 -17.90 0.40
N ASP A 93 -2.70 -18.29 1.47
CA ASP A 93 -1.66 -17.48 2.09
C ASP A 93 -0.39 -17.51 1.23
N TRP A 94 -0.10 -18.65 0.58
CA TRP A 94 0.94 -18.77 -0.45
C TRP A 94 0.65 -17.90 -1.68
N LEU A 95 -0.57 -17.97 -2.23
CA LEU A 95 -0.99 -17.13 -3.35
C LEU A 95 -0.95 -15.64 -2.99
N ALA A 96 -1.28 -15.28 -1.75
CA ALA A 96 -1.16 -13.92 -1.24
C ALA A 96 0.31 -13.46 -1.10
N LEU A 97 1.20 -14.32 -0.59
CA LEU A 97 2.64 -14.06 -0.52
C LEU A 97 3.25 -13.83 -1.91
N VAL A 98 2.96 -14.71 -2.87
CA VAL A 98 3.39 -14.55 -4.26
C VAL A 98 2.81 -13.28 -4.88
N ALA A 99 1.57 -12.91 -4.57
CA ALA A 99 0.96 -11.67 -5.03
C ALA A 99 1.69 -10.42 -4.52
N VAL A 100 2.06 -10.36 -3.23
CA VAL A 100 2.83 -9.24 -2.67
C VAL A 100 4.18 -9.09 -3.38
N HIS A 101 4.94 -10.19 -3.52
CA HIS A 101 6.21 -10.16 -4.24
C HIS A 101 6.04 -9.77 -5.73
N SER A 102 4.93 -10.17 -6.36
CA SER A 102 4.60 -9.78 -7.74
C SER A 102 4.32 -8.27 -7.85
N ASP A 103 3.57 -7.68 -6.91
CA ASP A 103 3.33 -6.23 -6.86
C ASP A 103 4.63 -5.44 -6.67
N SER A 104 5.52 -5.88 -5.77
CA SER A 104 6.85 -5.28 -5.58
C SER A 104 7.72 -5.36 -6.84
N TRP A 105 7.75 -6.52 -7.50
CA TRP A 105 8.50 -6.72 -8.74
C TRP A 105 8.01 -5.82 -9.88
N LEU A 106 6.70 -5.75 -10.09
CA LEU A 106 6.10 -4.91 -11.13
C LEU A 106 6.41 -3.42 -10.91
N LEU A 107 6.40 -2.95 -9.67
CA LEU A 107 6.81 -1.58 -9.33
C LEU A 107 8.30 -1.35 -9.65
N SER A 108 9.16 -2.31 -9.29
CA SER A 108 10.60 -2.27 -9.59
C SER A 108 10.87 -2.19 -11.11
N VAL A 109 10.25 -3.08 -11.91
CA VAL A 109 10.37 -3.08 -13.37
C VAL A 109 9.89 -1.77 -14.00
N ALA A 110 8.76 -1.22 -13.53
CA ALA A 110 8.23 0.05 -14.02
C ALA A 110 9.16 1.24 -13.73
N PHE A 111 9.76 1.30 -12.53
CA PHE A 111 10.68 2.38 -12.16
C PHE A 111 12.09 2.21 -12.75
N TYR A 112 12.54 0.97 -12.97
CA TYR A 112 13.73 0.67 -13.78
C TYR A 112 13.57 1.20 -15.21
N PHE A 113 12.45 0.91 -15.89
CA PHE A 113 12.16 1.49 -17.19
C PHE A 113 12.05 3.02 -17.14
N GLY A 114 11.40 3.58 -16.11
CA GLY A 114 11.37 5.04 -15.91
C GLY A 114 12.77 5.66 -15.82
N ALA A 115 13.72 5.03 -15.12
CA ALA A 115 15.10 5.46 -15.08
C ALA A 115 15.81 5.31 -16.44
N ARG A 116 15.67 4.15 -17.11
CA ARG A 116 16.25 3.87 -18.44
C ARG A 116 15.75 4.84 -19.52
N PHE A 117 14.53 5.36 -19.40
CA PHE A 117 13.95 6.35 -20.32
C PHE A 117 14.07 7.81 -19.83
N GLY A 118 14.83 8.06 -18.76
CA GLY A 118 15.17 9.42 -18.32
C GLY A 118 14.03 10.21 -17.64
N PHE A 119 13.10 9.52 -16.95
CA PHE A 119 11.96 10.17 -16.31
C PHE A 119 12.38 11.20 -15.26
N ASP A 120 11.88 12.43 -15.40
CA ASP A 120 11.94 13.46 -14.37
C ASP A 120 11.03 13.15 -13.16
N LYS A 121 10.98 14.07 -12.19
CA LYS A 121 10.16 13.94 -10.97
C LYS A 121 8.67 13.87 -11.31
N GLU A 122 8.22 14.63 -12.30
CA GLU A 122 6.83 14.76 -12.70
C GLU A 122 6.33 13.50 -13.44
N ALA A 123 7.16 12.92 -14.31
CA ALA A 123 6.93 11.66 -15.00
C ALA A 123 6.91 10.48 -14.03
N ARG A 124 7.86 10.42 -13.07
CA ARG A 124 7.85 9.42 -11.98
C ARG A 124 6.58 9.50 -11.12
N ARG A 125 6.18 10.72 -10.71
CA ARG A 125 4.93 10.95 -9.97
C ARG A 125 3.69 10.56 -10.78
N ARG A 126 3.68 10.84 -12.09
CA ARG A 126 2.59 10.49 -13.01
C ARG A 126 2.46 8.98 -13.19
N LEU A 127 3.58 8.26 -13.36
CA LEU A 127 3.62 6.80 -13.41
C LEU A 127 3.07 6.19 -12.10
N PHE A 128 3.58 6.62 -10.95
CA PHE A 128 3.10 6.14 -9.64
C PHE A 128 1.59 6.37 -9.47
N SER A 129 1.09 7.55 -9.82
CA SER A 129 -0.33 7.87 -9.73
C SER A 129 -1.21 7.01 -10.65
N MET A 130 -0.70 6.53 -11.80
CA MET A 130 -1.45 5.61 -12.66
C MET A 130 -1.43 4.18 -12.11
N ILE A 131 -0.29 3.73 -11.57
CA ILE A 131 -0.15 2.44 -10.88
C ILE A 131 -1.10 2.36 -9.68
N ASN A 132 -1.05 3.34 -8.78
CA ASN A 132 -1.80 3.38 -7.52
C ASN A 132 -3.30 3.73 -7.70
N ASN A 133 -3.78 3.90 -8.94
CA ASN A 133 -5.21 4.04 -9.27
C ASN A 133 -5.87 2.69 -9.60
N MET A 134 -5.13 1.58 -9.53
CA MET A 134 -5.63 0.21 -9.65
C MET A 134 -5.39 -0.54 -8.34
N PRO A 135 -6.21 -1.55 -7.99
CA PRO A 135 -5.90 -2.41 -6.86
C PRO A 135 -4.62 -3.20 -7.10
N THR A 136 -3.92 -3.57 -6.04
CA THR A 136 -2.76 -4.47 -6.11
C THR A 136 -3.18 -5.88 -6.55
N ILE A 137 -2.24 -6.72 -6.97
CA ILE A 137 -2.50 -8.16 -7.21
C ILE A 137 -2.95 -8.80 -5.90
N PHE A 138 -2.31 -8.47 -4.77
CA PHE A 138 -2.72 -8.93 -3.44
C PHE A 138 -4.19 -8.57 -3.12
N GLU A 139 -4.63 -7.35 -3.40
CA GLU A 139 -6.02 -6.93 -3.19
C GLU A 139 -7.04 -7.62 -4.12
N VAL A 140 -6.60 -8.08 -5.30
CA VAL A 140 -7.40 -8.87 -6.22
C VAL A 140 -7.50 -10.32 -5.73
N VAL A 141 -6.39 -10.95 -5.38
CA VAL A 141 -6.30 -12.35 -4.91
C VAL A 141 -7.01 -12.54 -3.57
N THR A 142 -6.80 -11.64 -2.61
CA THR A 142 -7.52 -11.65 -1.31
C THR A 142 -8.98 -11.17 -1.41
N GLY A 143 -9.39 -10.62 -2.55
CA GLY A 143 -10.71 -10.02 -2.78
C GLY A 143 -10.93 -8.67 -2.06
N SER A 144 -9.92 -8.12 -1.39
CA SER A 144 -9.99 -6.88 -0.61
C SER A 144 -10.41 -5.66 -1.45
N ALA A 145 -10.08 -5.61 -2.74
CA ALA A 145 -10.50 -4.56 -3.67
C ALA A 145 -12.04 -4.35 -3.71
N LYS A 146 -12.81 -5.41 -3.46
CA LYS A 146 -14.29 -5.35 -3.42
C LYS A 146 -14.83 -4.67 -2.15
N LYS A 147 -14.05 -4.60 -1.06
CA LYS A 147 -14.44 -3.92 0.20
C LYS A 147 -14.35 -2.40 0.06
N GLN A 148 -13.18 -1.88 -0.32
CA GLN A 148 -12.95 -0.44 -0.46
C GLN A 148 -13.93 0.26 -1.43
N THR A 149 -14.31 -0.41 -2.52
CA THR A 149 -15.29 0.11 -3.49
C THR A 149 -16.68 0.26 -2.84
N LYS A 150 -17.05 -0.67 -1.97
CA LYS A 150 -18.33 -0.65 -1.24
C LYS A 150 -18.35 0.44 -0.16
N GLU A 151 -17.24 0.62 0.57
CA GLU A 151 -17.10 1.68 1.57
C GLU A 151 -17.13 3.08 0.96
N LYS A 152 -16.41 3.30 -0.15
CA LYS A 152 -16.47 4.56 -0.93
C LYS A 152 -17.88 4.90 -1.43
N THR A 153 -18.74 3.89 -1.63
CA THR A 153 -20.15 4.10 -2.04
C THR A 153 -21.07 4.47 -0.85
N LEU A 154 -20.75 4.04 0.37
CA LEU A 154 -21.60 4.25 1.56
C LEU A 154 -21.54 5.68 2.12
N ASN A 155 -20.45 6.41 1.91
CA ASN A 155 -20.28 7.78 2.41
C ASN A 155 -20.96 8.88 1.58
N SER A 156 -21.73 8.54 0.52
CA SER A 156 -22.33 9.53 -0.40
C SER A 156 -23.87 9.53 -0.40
N SER A 157 -24.50 9.74 0.76
CA SER A 157 -25.84 10.36 0.83
C SER A 157 -26.15 10.92 2.23
N SER A 158 -26.91 12.01 2.28
CA SER A 158 -27.34 12.66 3.53
C SER A 158 -28.61 13.48 3.29
N LYS A 159 -29.43 13.61 4.34
CA LYS A 159 -30.81 14.17 4.39
C LYS A 159 -31.90 13.16 3.97
N SER A 160 -33.05 13.07 4.66
CA SER A 160 -33.45 13.75 5.92
C SER A 160 -34.73 13.18 6.54
N ASN A 161 -34.91 13.50 7.83
CA ASN A 161 -36.16 13.54 8.62
C ASN A 161 -36.71 12.23 9.24
N LYS A 162 -37.15 12.40 10.49
CA LYS A 162 -37.85 11.46 11.39
C LYS A 162 -38.83 12.31 12.22
N PRO A 163 -39.96 11.76 12.69
CA PRO A 163 -40.37 12.13 14.06
C PRO A 163 -41.05 11.01 14.88
N SER A 164 -40.71 10.95 16.17
CA SER A 164 -41.51 10.37 17.29
C SER A 164 -41.83 8.85 17.28
N SER A 165 -42.24 8.18 18.38
CA SER A 165 -42.54 8.63 19.76
C SER A 165 -42.32 7.50 20.81
N LYS A 166 -42.31 7.86 22.12
CA LYS A 166 -42.36 7.01 23.34
C LYS A 166 -41.16 6.04 23.57
N VAL A 167 -40.43 5.98 24.70
CA VAL A 167 -40.53 6.40 26.14
C VAL A 167 -41.12 5.34 27.10
N GLN A 168 -40.45 5.21 28.26
CA GLN A 168 -40.61 4.31 29.43
C GLN A 168 -39.76 3.01 29.38
N SER A 169 -38.93 2.58 30.35
CA SER A 169 -38.40 3.01 31.67
C SER A 169 -38.64 1.98 32.79
N ARG A 170 -37.58 1.34 33.31
CA ARG A 170 -37.36 1.02 34.74
C ARG A 170 -35.90 0.59 34.97
N ALA A 171 -35.43 0.60 36.22
CA ALA A 171 -34.06 0.26 36.63
C ALA A 171 -34.05 -0.80 37.77
N GLU A 172 -32.85 -1.01 38.36
CA GLU A 172 -32.53 -1.80 39.57
C GLU A 172 -32.34 -3.33 39.40
N SER A 173 -31.48 -4.04 40.17
CA SER A 173 -30.13 -3.71 40.73
C SER A 173 -29.41 -4.97 41.30
N ARG A 174 -28.05 -5.00 41.28
CA ARG A 174 -27.11 -5.88 42.06
C ARG A 174 -27.20 -7.42 41.81
N SER A 175 -26.18 -8.27 42.04
CA SER A 175 -24.93 -8.26 42.85
C SER A 175 -23.74 -8.89 42.06
N LYS A 176 -22.46 -8.44 42.16
CA LYS A 176 -21.38 -8.85 43.10
C LYS A 176 -21.17 -10.38 43.28
N ALA A 177 -19.96 -10.97 43.36
CA ALA A 177 -18.53 -10.57 43.22
C ALA A 177 -17.67 -11.87 42.97
N LYS A 178 -16.32 -12.01 43.01
CA LYS A 178 -15.10 -11.23 43.37
C LYS A 178 -13.86 -11.85 42.62
N VAL A 179 -12.63 -11.33 42.82
CA VAL A 179 -11.34 -11.82 42.25
C VAL A 179 -10.28 -12.03 43.36
N PRO A 180 -9.31 -12.95 43.24
CA PRO A 180 -7.86 -12.63 43.34
C PRO A 180 -7.08 -13.29 42.18
N LYS A 181 -6.00 -12.77 41.56
CA LYS A 181 -4.96 -11.74 41.84
C LYS A 181 -3.81 -12.17 42.77
N ASP A 182 -2.59 -12.12 42.21
CA ASP A 182 -1.23 -11.68 42.67
C ASP A 182 -0.27 -12.11 41.49
N GLU A 183 0.68 -11.37 40.88
CA GLU A 183 1.78 -10.43 41.30
C GLU A 183 2.96 -11.17 41.98
N GLU A 184 4.27 -10.94 41.77
CA GLU A 184 5.17 -9.90 41.15
C GLU A 184 6.40 -10.64 40.49
N GLU A 185 7.40 -10.12 39.75
CA GLU A 185 7.63 -9.03 38.74
C GLU A 185 9.07 -9.20 38.12
N SER A 186 9.32 -8.86 36.82
CA SER A 186 10.63 -8.62 36.10
C SER A 186 10.62 -9.10 34.62
N GLY A 187 11.30 -8.48 33.64
CA GLY A 187 12.01 -7.18 33.59
C GLY A 187 12.71 -6.95 32.23
N ASP A 188 12.57 -5.73 31.68
CA ASP A 188 13.30 -5.07 30.57
C ASP A 188 13.85 -5.87 29.36
N ASP A 189 13.26 -5.65 28.18
CA ASP A 189 13.93 -4.99 27.03
C ASP A 189 12.86 -4.53 26.00
N ASP A 190 12.95 -3.28 25.50
CA ASP A 190 11.92 -2.66 24.63
C ASP A 190 12.60 -1.89 23.48
N GLY A 191 12.16 -2.11 22.23
CA GLY A 191 13.09 -2.16 21.09
C GLY A 191 12.70 -1.48 19.76
N ASP A 192 11.73 -0.57 19.75
CA ASP A 192 11.50 0.48 18.72
C ASP A 192 11.45 0.05 17.22
N GLU A 193 10.30 -0.46 16.76
CA GLU A 193 10.00 -0.66 15.32
C GLU A 193 8.90 0.26 14.74
N GLU A 194 8.23 1.11 15.55
CA GLU A 194 7.14 1.99 15.07
C GLU A 194 7.60 3.38 14.57
N ALA A 195 8.89 3.73 14.70
CA ALA A 195 9.38 5.10 14.51
C ALA A 195 9.62 5.58 13.06
N GLU A 196 9.53 4.72 12.04
CA GLU A 196 9.96 5.07 10.67
C GLU A 196 8.85 5.68 9.77
N GLU A 197 7.56 5.45 10.02
CA GLU A 197 6.51 5.83 9.05
C GLU A 197 6.21 7.35 8.98
N HIS A 198 6.67 8.15 9.96
CA HIS A 198 6.31 9.57 10.08
C HIS A 198 7.33 10.56 9.47
N ASP A 199 8.53 10.14 9.06
CA ASP A 199 9.66 11.02 8.70
C ASP A 199 9.44 11.93 7.47
N ASN A 200 8.42 11.62 6.64
CA ASN A 200 8.05 12.42 5.47
C ASN A 200 6.81 13.34 5.68
N THR A 201 6.28 13.47 6.91
CA THR A 201 5.05 14.25 7.18
C THR A 201 5.32 15.75 7.24
N LEU A 202 4.94 16.51 6.20
CA LEU A 202 5.10 17.97 6.18
C LEU A 202 3.93 18.72 6.83
N CYS A 203 4.23 19.66 7.74
CA CYS A 203 3.22 20.49 8.39
C CYS A 203 2.47 21.40 7.42
N GLY A 204 1.13 21.30 7.40
CA GLY A 204 0.25 22.08 6.55
C GLY A 204 0.22 23.61 6.80
N THR A 205 1.06 24.14 7.70
CA THR A 205 1.21 25.59 7.95
C THR A 205 2.63 26.10 7.68
N CYS A 206 3.68 25.40 8.10
CA CYS A 206 5.07 25.85 7.90
C CYS A 206 5.85 25.08 6.81
N GLY A 207 5.33 23.94 6.33
CA GLY A 207 5.93 23.15 5.26
C GLY A 207 7.14 22.30 5.65
N THR A 208 7.43 22.19 6.96
CA THR A 208 8.57 21.44 7.51
C THR A 208 8.14 20.21 8.32
N ASN A 209 9.09 19.33 8.64
CA ASN A 209 8.94 18.19 9.57
C ASN A 209 10.01 18.30 10.69
N ASP A 210 9.99 19.41 11.44
CA ASP A 210 11.13 19.80 12.30
C ASP A 210 11.12 19.08 13.66
N GLY A 211 11.39 17.78 13.68
CA GLY A 211 11.88 17.07 14.85
C GLY A 211 10.93 16.04 15.48
N LYS A 212 11.54 14.95 15.96
CA LYS A 212 10.88 13.72 16.44
C LYS A 212 10.01 13.90 17.70
N ASP A 213 10.19 14.99 18.46
CA ASP A 213 9.47 15.27 19.71
C ASP A 213 8.33 16.31 19.59
N GLN A 214 7.96 16.77 18.38
CA GLN A 214 6.86 17.74 18.24
C GLN A 214 5.49 17.07 18.30
N PHE A 215 4.55 17.66 19.06
CA PHE A 215 3.15 17.25 19.06
C PHE A 215 2.45 17.64 17.74
N TRP A 216 1.79 16.67 17.10
CA TRP A 216 1.06 16.81 15.83
C TRP A 216 -0.45 16.60 15.98
N ILE A 217 -1.23 17.22 15.09
CA ILE A 217 -2.69 17.03 14.99
C ILE A 217 -3.18 17.01 13.54
N CYS A 218 -4.06 16.07 13.20
CA CYS A 218 -4.68 15.93 11.87
C CYS A 218 -6.06 16.62 11.81
N CYS A 219 -6.41 17.20 10.67
CA CYS A 219 -7.67 17.91 10.45
C CYS A 219 -8.73 17.03 9.75
N ASP A 220 -9.86 16.75 10.42
CA ASP A 220 -10.99 15.93 9.93
C ASP A 220 -11.68 16.45 8.65
N ASN A 221 -11.26 17.60 8.13
CA ASN A 221 -11.86 18.26 6.97
C ASN A 221 -10.91 18.34 5.76
N CYS A 222 -9.61 18.06 5.94
CA CYS A 222 -8.64 18.10 4.84
C CYS A 222 -7.49 17.11 4.96
N GLU A 223 -7.49 16.24 5.98
CA GLU A 223 -6.55 15.12 6.17
C GLU A 223 -5.08 15.57 6.20
N LYS A 224 -4.84 16.86 6.47
CA LYS A 224 -3.51 17.44 6.67
C LYS A 224 -3.12 17.41 8.13
N TRP A 225 -1.84 17.11 8.34
CA TRP A 225 -1.15 17.15 9.61
C TRP A 225 -0.56 18.54 9.90
N TYR A 226 -0.55 18.92 11.18
CA TYR A 226 -0.05 20.20 11.67
C TYR A 226 0.69 20.05 13.00
N HIS A 227 1.86 20.67 13.16
CA HIS A 227 2.44 20.88 14.50
C HIS A 227 1.42 21.65 15.36
N GLY A 228 1.12 21.19 16.58
CA GLY A 228 0.15 21.85 17.47
C GLY A 228 0.51 23.31 17.74
N LYS A 229 1.81 23.62 17.81
CA LYS A 229 2.36 24.99 17.92
C LYS A 229 1.93 25.89 16.75
N CYS A 230 1.96 25.40 15.52
CA CYS A 230 1.57 26.15 14.32
C CYS A 230 0.07 26.49 14.31
N VAL A 231 -0.77 25.64 14.91
CA VAL A 231 -2.23 25.82 14.96
C VAL A 231 -2.79 26.22 16.33
N LYS A 232 -1.92 26.52 17.30
CA LYS A 232 -2.27 26.94 18.68
C LYS A 232 -3.13 25.92 19.45
N ILE A 233 -2.79 24.64 19.30
CA ILE A 233 -3.34 23.51 20.06
C ILE A 233 -2.21 22.88 20.89
N THR A 234 -2.46 22.63 22.17
CA THR A 234 -1.59 21.87 23.08
C THR A 234 -2.09 20.42 23.21
N PRO A 235 -1.25 19.44 23.62
CA PRO A 235 -1.67 18.04 23.81
C PRO A 235 -2.92 17.90 24.70
N ALA A 236 -2.88 18.47 25.92
CA ALA A 236 -4.00 18.50 26.85
C ALA A 236 -5.29 19.14 26.29
N ARG A 237 -5.18 20.01 25.28
CA ARG A 237 -6.34 20.55 24.57
C ARG A 237 -6.85 19.59 23.50
N ALA A 238 -5.97 18.85 22.84
CA ALA A 238 -6.31 17.88 21.79
C ALA A 238 -7.05 16.66 22.34
N GLU A 239 -6.67 16.16 23.52
CA GLU A 239 -7.40 15.10 24.27
C GLU A 239 -8.91 15.36 24.39
N HIS A 240 -9.30 16.64 24.43
CA HIS A 240 -10.68 17.09 24.61
C HIS A 240 -11.39 17.45 23.28
N ILE A 241 -10.70 17.35 22.14
CA ILE A 241 -11.23 17.69 20.82
C ILE A 241 -11.71 16.42 20.10
N LYS A 242 -13.03 16.24 20.01
CA LYS A 242 -13.64 15.11 19.27
C LYS A 242 -13.56 15.22 17.75
N GLN A 243 -13.42 16.43 17.22
CA GLN A 243 -13.18 16.73 15.81
C GLN A 243 -12.37 18.02 15.70
N TYR A 244 -11.18 17.95 15.13
CA TYR A 244 -10.31 19.09 14.89
C TYR A 244 -10.48 19.65 13.47
N LYS A 245 -10.60 20.99 13.38
CA LYS A 245 -10.59 21.70 12.10
C LYS A 245 -9.51 22.76 12.11
N CYS A 246 -8.63 22.69 11.11
CA CYS A 246 -7.56 23.67 10.92
C CYS A 246 -8.11 25.08 10.64
N PRO A 247 -7.28 26.13 10.79
CA PRO A 247 -7.70 27.51 10.53
C PRO A 247 -8.30 27.71 9.13
N ASP A 248 -7.75 27.07 8.11
CA ASP A 248 -8.24 27.18 6.73
C ASP A 248 -9.64 26.60 6.55
N CYS A 249 -9.88 25.39 7.07
CA CYS A 249 -11.18 24.74 7.01
C CYS A 249 -12.24 25.43 7.88
N THR A 250 -11.81 26.08 8.96
CA THR A 250 -12.68 26.91 9.80
C THR A 250 -13.06 28.20 9.08
N ASN A 251 -12.08 28.96 8.56
CA ASN A 251 -12.30 30.24 7.90
C ASN A 251 -13.05 30.12 6.57
N LYS A 252 -12.88 29.02 5.82
CA LYS A 252 -13.66 28.73 4.59
C LYS A 252 -15.18 28.68 4.83
N ARG A 253 -15.62 28.38 6.05
CA ARG A 253 -17.05 28.34 6.42
C ARG A 253 -17.60 29.68 6.94
N ALA A 254 -16.76 30.71 7.06
CA ALA A 254 -17.15 32.07 7.47
C ALA A 254 -17.21 33.06 6.29
N ARG A 255 -17.12 32.55 5.05
CA ARG A 255 -17.21 33.32 3.79
C ARG A 255 -18.15 32.64 2.78
N ALA A 256 -19.16 31.93 3.28
CA ALA A 256 -20.18 31.19 2.52
C ALA A 256 -21.53 31.33 3.24
#